data_AF-A0A9D5YV09-F1
#
_entry.id   AF-A0A9D5YV09-F1
#
_cell.length_a   1.000
_cell.length_b   1.000
_cell.length_c   1.000
_cell.angle_alpha   90.00
_cell.angle_beta   90.00
_cell.angle_gamma   90.00
#
_symmetry.space_group_name_H-M   'P 1'
#
loop_
_entity.id
_entity.type
_entity.pdbx_description
1 polymer ?
#
loop_
_entity_poly.entity_id
_entity_poly.type
_entity_poly.pdbx_seq_one_letter_code
_entity_poly.pdbx_strand_id
1 'polypeptide(L)'
;MDVPISLCRVQSNRTHSGYVADGLPWVAQKTVQRIDQLEKDARATQADYDAGNDDNYNAGICGVYDGLRATVERAVEEWVFRGVVVRHRDYINLKDLRLVAAVTVTHCERLQKLFQRCCEITQAHDRSGLRSFGVPRPDEALADLAELRAVVEELKNLQKAIPT
;
A
#
# COMPACT_ATOMS: atom_id res chain seq x y z
N MET A 1 -9.35 34.82 10.81
CA MET A 1 -8.27 34.56 9.85
C MET A 1 -7.95 33.09 9.96
N ASP A 2 -8.11 32.32 8.88
CA ASP A 2 -7.63 30.94 8.84
C ASP A 2 -6.15 30.96 8.47
N VAL A 3 -5.31 30.33 9.29
CA VAL A 3 -3.89 30.17 9.00
C VAL A 3 -3.72 28.82 8.30
N PRO A 4 -3.17 28.74 7.08
CA PRO A 4 -3.00 27.48 6.39
C PRO A 4 -2.02 26.58 7.15
N ILE A 5 -2.50 25.42 7.60
CA ILE A 5 -1.70 24.39 8.27
C ILE A 5 -1.23 23.39 7.22
N SER A 6 0.09 23.14 7.16
CA SER A 6 0.68 22.08 6.34
C SER A 6 1.26 20.97 7.23
N LEU A 7 1.19 19.71 6.75
CA LEU A 7 1.80 18.55 7.38
C LEU A 7 3.07 18.17 6.64
N CYS A 8 4.22 18.45 7.27
CA CYS A 8 5.54 18.09 6.78
C CYS A 8 6.21 17.09 7.74
N ARG A 9 7.25 16.40 7.28
CA ARG A 9 8.08 15.51 8.09
C ARG A 9 9.46 16.11 8.32
N VAL A 10 9.98 15.98 9.53
CA VAL A 10 11.39 16.30 9.83
C VAL A 10 12.23 15.04 9.61
N GLN A 11 13.33 15.18 8.86
CA GLN A 11 14.25 14.10 8.54
C GLN A 11 15.67 14.40 9.03
N SER A 12 16.42 13.33 9.24
CA SER A 12 17.88 13.36 9.36
C SER A 12 18.48 12.48 8.27
N ASN A 13 19.65 12.87 7.76
CA ASN A 13 20.52 11.99 6.98
C ASN A 13 21.70 11.54 7.86
N ARG A 14 22.72 10.88 7.28
CA ARG A 14 23.88 10.37 8.04
C ARG A 14 24.79 11.46 8.64
N THR A 15 24.61 12.73 8.28
CA THR A 15 25.52 13.84 8.60
C THR A 15 24.85 15.07 9.21
N HIS A 16 23.53 15.18 9.06
CA HIS A 16 22.75 16.38 9.41
C HIS A 16 21.32 15.99 9.81
N SER A 17 20.73 16.78 10.73
CA SER A 17 19.36 16.62 11.22
C SER A 17 18.55 17.91 11.03
N GLY A 18 17.22 17.77 10.90
CA GLY A 18 16.30 18.91 10.87
C GLY A 18 15.77 19.30 9.48
N TYR A 19 15.98 18.49 8.45
CA TYR A 19 15.45 18.76 7.12
C TYR A 19 13.92 18.63 7.11
N VAL A 20 13.22 19.68 6.71
CA VAL A 20 11.78 19.61 6.44
C VAL A 20 11.58 19.05 5.04
N ALA A 21 10.80 17.97 4.93
CA ALA A 21 10.36 17.39 3.68
C ALA A 21 8.84 17.30 3.65
N ASP A 22 8.24 17.37 2.47
CA ASP A 22 6.80 17.35 2.32
C ASP A 22 6.16 15.99 2.60
N GLY A 23 4.94 16.04 3.10
CA GLY A 23 4.12 14.86 3.39
C GLY A 23 4.59 14.05 4.61
N LEU A 24 3.87 12.94 4.84
CA LEU A 24 4.09 12.07 5.99
C LEU A 24 5.19 11.03 5.71
N PRO A 25 5.95 10.57 6.74
CA PRO A 25 6.79 9.39 6.61
C PRO A 25 5.91 8.15 6.41
N TRP A 26 6.42 7.12 5.70
CA TRP A 26 5.69 5.89 5.35
C TRP A 26 4.88 5.26 6.50
N VAL A 27 5.45 5.23 7.71
CA VAL A 27 4.82 4.68 8.93
C VAL A 27 3.52 5.41 9.33
N ALA A 28 3.43 6.70 9.02
CA ALA A 28 2.30 7.58 9.34
C ALA A 28 1.34 7.79 8.14
N GLN A 29 1.71 7.37 6.93
CA GLN A 29 0.83 7.44 5.76
C GLN A 29 -0.36 6.47 5.88
N LYS A 30 -1.53 6.94 5.44
CA LYS A 30 -2.76 6.15 5.28
C LYS A 30 -2.74 5.35 3.98
N THR A 31 -3.67 4.40 3.85
CA THR A 31 -3.74 3.47 2.69
C THR A 31 -3.66 4.20 1.34
N VAL A 32 -4.50 5.21 1.11
CA VAL A 32 -4.54 5.94 -0.18
C VAL A 32 -3.22 6.66 -0.47
N GLN A 33 -2.62 7.30 0.53
CA GLN A 33 -1.34 8.02 0.36
C GLN A 33 -0.19 7.08 0.00
N ARG A 34 -0.22 5.85 0.51
CA ARG A 34 0.75 4.81 0.14
C ARG A 34 0.54 4.34 -1.29
N ILE A 35 -0.71 4.14 -1.73
CA ILE A 35 -1.03 3.81 -3.13
C ILE A 35 -0.55 4.95 -4.05
N ASP A 36 -0.83 6.22 -3.72
CA ASP A 36 -0.37 7.39 -4.50
C ASP A 36 1.17 7.49 -4.61
N GLN A 37 1.91 6.99 -3.61
CA GLN A 37 3.37 6.91 -3.65
C GLN A 37 3.84 5.74 -4.52
N LEU A 38 3.31 4.54 -4.28
CA LEU A 38 3.67 3.33 -5.04
C LEU A 38 3.32 3.44 -6.53
N GLU A 39 2.24 4.15 -6.90
CA GLU A 39 1.92 4.46 -8.29
C GLU A 39 2.97 5.36 -8.96
N LYS A 40 3.67 6.22 -8.21
CA LYS A 40 4.80 7.01 -8.74
C LYS A 40 6.04 6.14 -8.86
N ASP A 41 6.30 5.31 -7.85
CA ASP A 41 7.45 4.40 -7.82
C ASP A 41 7.37 3.38 -8.97
N ALA A 42 6.18 2.80 -9.23
CA ALA A 42 5.91 1.91 -10.36
C ALA A 42 5.99 2.60 -11.74
N ARG A 43 5.73 3.92 -11.83
CA ARG A 43 5.96 4.68 -13.06
C ARG A 43 7.43 4.99 -13.28
N ALA A 44 8.20 5.19 -12.20
CA ALA A 44 9.63 5.46 -12.28
C ALA A 44 10.40 4.25 -12.85
N THR A 45 9.96 3.02 -12.59
CA THR A 45 10.58 1.80 -13.13
C THR A 45 10.42 1.63 -14.65
N GLN A 46 9.54 2.39 -15.32
CA GLN A 46 9.34 2.30 -16.77
C GLN A 46 10.63 2.58 -17.57
N ALA A 47 11.45 3.52 -17.12
CA ALA A 47 12.68 3.88 -17.83
C ALA A 47 13.73 2.75 -17.82
N ASP A 48 13.87 2.03 -16.70
CA ASP A 48 14.75 0.86 -16.62
C ASP A 48 14.19 -0.33 -17.41
N TYR A 49 12.86 -0.52 -17.42
CA TYR A 49 12.19 -1.53 -18.24
C TYR A 49 12.40 -1.31 -19.74
N ASP A 50 12.17 -0.09 -20.23
CA ASP A 50 12.31 0.26 -21.64
C ASP A 50 13.79 0.21 -22.12
N ALA A 51 14.74 0.42 -21.20
CA ALA A 51 16.17 0.35 -21.46
C ALA A 51 16.77 -1.08 -21.36
N GLY A 52 16.03 -2.06 -20.83
CA GLY A 52 16.57 -3.39 -20.54
C GLY A 52 17.56 -3.41 -19.37
N ASN A 53 17.44 -2.47 -18.43
CA ASN A 53 18.27 -2.41 -17.21
C ASN A 53 17.71 -3.40 -16.16
N ASP A 54 17.69 -4.69 -16.49
CA ASP A 54 16.92 -5.71 -15.76
C ASP A 54 17.21 -5.74 -14.25
N ASP A 55 18.47 -5.59 -13.82
CA ASP A 55 18.81 -5.57 -12.39
C ASP A 55 18.18 -4.39 -11.62
N ASN A 56 18.24 -3.18 -12.19
CA ASN A 56 17.59 -1.99 -11.63
C ASN A 56 16.07 -2.16 -11.64
N TYR A 57 15.53 -2.65 -12.76
CA TYR A 57 14.10 -2.87 -12.94
C TYR A 57 13.54 -3.86 -11.92
N ASN A 58 14.19 -5.02 -11.79
CA ASN A 58 13.87 -6.07 -10.82
C ASN A 58 13.89 -5.52 -9.39
N ALA A 59 14.93 -4.76 -9.02
CA ALA A 59 15.03 -4.16 -7.69
C ALA A 59 13.92 -3.15 -7.42
N GLY A 60 13.65 -2.25 -8.37
CA GLY A 60 12.62 -1.23 -8.27
C GLY A 60 11.21 -1.81 -8.14
N ILE A 61 10.84 -2.74 -9.04
CA ILE A 61 9.50 -3.32 -9.06
C ILE A 61 9.24 -4.24 -7.87
N CYS A 62 10.25 -4.99 -7.38
CA CYS A 62 10.12 -5.74 -6.14
C CYS A 62 9.90 -4.81 -4.93
N GLY A 63 10.58 -3.65 -4.88
CA GLY A 63 10.33 -2.62 -3.86
C GLY A 63 8.89 -2.10 -3.88
N VAL A 64 8.27 -1.96 -5.06
CA VAL A 64 6.85 -1.62 -5.20
C VAL A 64 5.96 -2.71 -4.57
N TYR A 65 6.22 -3.99 -4.81
CA TYR A 65 5.41 -5.07 -4.24
C TYR A 65 5.61 -5.28 -2.73
N ASP A 66 6.81 -5.02 -2.21
CA ASP A 66 7.08 -4.99 -0.77
C ASP A 66 6.27 -3.88 -0.07
N GLY A 67 6.24 -2.70 -0.68
CA GLY A 67 5.39 -1.59 -0.26
C GLY A 67 3.89 -1.87 -0.41
N LEU A 68 3.48 -2.52 -1.49
CA LEU A 68 2.09 -2.92 -1.74
C LEU A 68 1.60 -3.91 -0.69
N ARG A 69 2.40 -4.93 -0.35
CA ARG A 69 2.12 -5.87 0.74
C ARG A 69 1.83 -5.15 2.06
N ALA A 70 2.73 -4.25 2.46
CA ALA A 70 2.57 -3.45 3.67
C ALA A 70 1.37 -2.47 3.60
N THR A 71 0.91 -2.15 2.39
CA THR A 71 -0.26 -1.31 2.14
C THR A 71 -1.56 -2.11 2.16
N VAL A 72 -1.57 -3.36 1.70
CA VAL A 72 -2.69 -4.31 1.90
C VAL A 72 -2.91 -4.55 3.39
N GLU A 73 -1.84 -4.78 4.17
CA GLU A 73 -1.95 -4.90 5.63
C GLU A 73 -2.55 -3.65 6.30
N ARG A 74 -2.15 -2.45 5.84
CA ARG A 74 -2.73 -1.18 6.32
C ARG A 74 -4.18 -1.00 5.86
N ALA A 75 -4.54 -1.44 4.66
CA ALA A 75 -5.92 -1.42 4.17
C ALA A 75 -6.84 -2.33 4.99
N VAL A 76 -6.35 -3.49 5.41
CA VAL A 76 -7.08 -4.41 6.30
C VAL A 76 -7.32 -3.75 7.68
N GLU A 77 -6.32 -3.12 8.27
CA GLU A 77 -6.47 -2.39 9.55
C GLU A 77 -7.40 -1.16 9.43
N GLU A 78 -7.22 -0.35 8.38
CA GLU A 78 -7.92 0.94 8.19
C GLU A 78 -9.35 0.78 7.65
N TRP A 79 -9.58 -0.14 6.71
CA TRP A 79 -10.84 -0.24 5.95
C TRP A 79 -11.63 -1.52 6.18
N VAL A 80 -10.99 -2.67 6.42
CA VAL A 80 -11.70 -3.92 6.74
C VAL A 80 -12.13 -3.93 8.21
N PHE A 81 -11.18 -3.76 9.13
CA PHE A 81 -11.46 -3.72 10.57
C PHE A 81 -11.82 -2.33 11.11
N ARG A 82 -11.73 -1.27 10.30
CA ARG A 82 -12.10 0.10 10.69
C ARG A 82 -11.48 0.58 12.01
N GLY A 83 -10.26 0.12 12.29
CA GLY A 83 -9.55 0.44 13.53
C GLY A 83 -10.16 -0.16 14.80
N VAL A 84 -11.09 -1.14 14.70
CA VAL A 84 -11.57 -1.97 15.81
C VAL A 84 -10.40 -2.71 16.46
N VAL A 85 -9.56 -3.32 15.61
CA VAL A 85 -8.26 -3.92 15.94
C VAL A 85 -7.17 -3.10 15.26
N VAL A 86 -6.13 -2.71 16.00
CA VAL A 86 -4.98 -1.95 15.51
C VAL A 86 -3.71 -2.50 16.16
N ARG A 87 -2.62 -2.64 15.41
CA ARG A 87 -1.33 -3.10 15.96
C ARG A 87 -0.84 -2.19 17.08
N HIS A 88 -0.35 -2.79 18.17
CA HIS A 88 0.19 -2.09 19.35
C HIS A 88 -0.81 -1.20 20.13
N ARG A 89 -2.12 -1.40 19.94
CA ARG A 89 -3.16 -0.83 20.81
C ARG A 89 -3.59 -1.86 21.87
N ASP A 90 -3.76 -1.40 23.10
CA ASP A 90 -4.14 -2.20 24.29
C ASP A 90 -5.66 -2.33 24.50
N TYR A 91 -6.47 -1.69 23.63
CA TYR A 91 -7.93 -1.72 23.67
C TYR A 91 -8.56 -1.99 22.30
N ILE A 92 -9.77 -2.55 22.31
CA ILE A 92 -10.61 -2.74 21.12
C ILE A 92 -11.55 -1.55 20.94
N ASN A 93 -11.59 -0.95 19.75
CA ASN A 93 -12.49 0.18 19.46
C ASN A 93 -13.87 -0.33 19.00
N LEU A 94 -14.87 -0.30 19.89
CA LEU A 94 -16.22 -0.74 19.56
C LEU A 94 -17.04 0.30 18.76
N LYS A 95 -16.62 1.56 18.68
CA LYS A 95 -17.40 2.66 18.07
C LYS A 95 -17.73 2.39 16.60
N ASP A 96 -16.77 1.86 15.86
CA ASP A 96 -16.86 1.65 14.42
C ASP A 96 -17.20 0.19 14.06
N LEU A 97 -17.49 -0.67 15.05
CA LEU A 97 -17.69 -2.12 14.85
C LEU A 97 -18.78 -2.44 13.82
N ARG A 98 -19.89 -1.69 13.81
CA ARG A 98 -20.98 -1.90 12.84
C ARG A 98 -20.53 -1.65 11.39
N LEU A 99 -19.48 -0.86 11.16
CA LEU A 99 -18.94 -0.59 9.82
C LEU A 99 -18.17 -1.80 9.24
N VAL A 100 -17.76 -2.76 10.09
CA VAL A 100 -17.17 -4.03 9.63
C VAL A 100 -18.21 -4.88 8.88
N ALA A 101 -19.51 -4.70 9.14
CA ALA A 101 -20.59 -5.42 8.44
C ALA A 101 -20.71 -5.05 6.94
N ALA A 102 -20.00 -4.02 6.45
CA ALA A 102 -19.88 -3.73 5.02
C ALA A 102 -18.98 -4.72 4.27
N VAL A 103 -18.10 -5.43 4.98
CA VAL A 103 -17.11 -6.34 4.37
C VAL A 103 -17.82 -7.60 3.88
N THR A 104 -17.52 -8.01 2.65
CA THR A 104 -18.03 -9.25 2.05
C THR A 104 -16.89 -10.21 1.73
N VAL A 105 -17.21 -11.49 1.52
CA VAL A 105 -16.23 -12.53 1.13
C VAL A 105 -15.41 -12.10 -0.10
N THR A 106 -16.04 -11.49 -1.11
CA THR A 106 -15.37 -10.98 -2.31
C THR A 106 -14.30 -9.93 -2.01
N HIS A 107 -14.50 -9.06 -1.02
CA HIS A 107 -13.45 -8.11 -0.60
C HIS A 107 -12.26 -8.86 0.02
N CYS A 108 -12.52 -9.87 0.86
CA CYS A 108 -11.47 -10.70 1.46
C CYS A 108 -10.68 -11.48 0.40
N GLU A 109 -11.35 -12.08 -0.57
CA GLU A 109 -10.73 -12.82 -1.68
C GLU A 109 -9.83 -11.93 -2.55
N ARG A 110 -10.29 -10.71 -2.89
CA ARG A 110 -9.49 -9.73 -3.66
C ARG A 110 -8.24 -9.30 -2.91
N LEU A 111 -8.37 -8.97 -1.61
CA LEU A 111 -7.22 -8.61 -0.76
C LEU A 111 -6.25 -9.79 -0.56
N GLN A 112 -6.77 -11.01 -0.38
CA GLN A 112 -5.95 -12.22 -0.25
C GLN A 112 -5.19 -12.53 -1.54
N LYS A 113 -5.83 -12.38 -2.71
CA LYS A 113 -5.20 -12.55 -4.02
C LYS A 113 -4.08 -11.53 -4.25
N LEU A 114 -4.32 -10.25 -3.94
CA LEU A 114 -3.28 -9.22 -3.98
C LEU A 114 -2.11 -9.53 -3.04
N PHE A 115 -2.39 -9.90 -1.79
CA PHE A 115 -1.37 -10.24 -0.81
C PHE A 115 -0.52 -11.45 -1.25
N GLN A 116 -1.16 -12.49 -1.78
CA GLN A 116 -0.49 -13.68 -2.31
C GLN A 116 0.39 -13.35 -3.53
N ARG A 117 -0.10 -12.52 -4.46
CA ARG A 117 0.69 -12.02 -5.59
C ARG A 117 1.92 -11.24 -5.09
N CYS A 118 1.77 -10.40 -4.06
CA CYS A 118 2.93 -9.75 -3.43
C CYS A 118 3.93 -10.77 -2.86
N CYS A 119 3.49 -11.82 -2.13
CA CYS A 119 4.37 -12.88 -1.62
C CYS A 119 5.24 -13.51 -2.73
N GLU A 120 4.66 -13.71 -3.91
CA GLU A 120 5.31 -14.35 -5.05
C GLU A 120 6.35 -13.44 -5.74
N ILE A 121 6.20 -12.11 -5.61
CA ILE A 121 7.03 -11.11 -6.27
C ILE A 121 8.09 -10.51 -5.34
N THR A 122 7.87 -10.52 -4.02
CA THR A 122 8.88 -10.21 -3.00
C THR A 122 10.13 -11.10 -3.17
N GLN A 123 11.33 -10.56 -2.93
CA GLN A 123 12.62 -11.25 -3.06
C GLN A 123 12.94 -12.23 -1.91
N ALA A 124 11.97 -12.57 -1.06
CA ALA A 124 12.20 -13.30 0.21
C ALA A 124 12.41 -14.82 0.06
N HIS A 125 12.36 -15.37 -1.15
CA HIS A 125 12.52 -16.79 -1.41
C HIS A 125 13.46 -17.03 -2.59
N ASP A 126 14.37 -17.99 -2.43
CA ASP A 126 15.16 -18.54 -3.53
C ASP A 126 14.20 -19.17 -4.55
N ARG A 127 14.14 -18.59 -5.76
CA ARG A 127 13.21 -19.02 -6.80
C ARG A 127 13.91 -20.08 -7.65
N SER A 128 13.27 -21.23 -7.83
CA SER A 128 13.81 -22.25 -8.74
C SER A 128 13.98 -21.68 -10.15
N GLY A 129 15.19 -21.83 -10.71
CA GLY A 129 15.56 -21.24 -12.02
C GLY A 129 14.74 -21.72 -13.22
N LEU A 130 13.80 -22.67 -13.03
CA LEU A 130 12.82 -23.07 -14.04
C LEU A 130 11.55 -22.20 -14.06
N ARG A 131 11.28 -21.38 -13.03
CA ARG A 131 10.21 -20.38 -13.09
C ARG A 131 10.66 -19.17 -13.89
N SER A 132 10.67 -19.31 -15.21
CA SER A 132 10.88 -18.22 -16.19
C SER A 132 9.69 -17.24 -16.26
N PHE A 133 9.14 -16.87 -15.11
CA PHE A 133 8.28 -15.70 -14.98
C PHE A 133 9.18 -14.53 -14.59
N GLY A 134 9.39 -13.62 -15.55
CA GLY A 134 9.95 -12.31 -15.23
C GLY A 134 9.11 -11.61 -14.17
N VAL A 135 9.72 -10.65 -13.48
CA VAL A 135 8.95 -9.75 -12.60
C VAL A 135 7.81 -9.08 -13.40
N PRO A 136 6.70 -8.69 -12.75
CA PRO A 136 5.58 -8.07 -13.46
C PRO A 136 6.03 -6.83 -14.22
N ARG A 137 5.34 -6.51 -15.32
CA ARG A 137 5.58 -5.27 -16.08
C ARG A 137 5.04 -4.04 -15.33
N PRO A 138 5.46 -2.81 -15.67
CA PRO A 138 5.04 -1.61 -14.93
C PRO A 138 3.51 -1.38 -14.98
N ASP A 139 2.86 -1.74 -16.09
CA ASP A 139 1.40 -1.68 -16.26
C ASP A 139 0.65 -2.69 -15.38
N GLU A 140 1.23 -3.87 -15.13
CA GLU A 140 0.67 -4.86 -14.21
C GLU A 140 0.74 -4.39 -12.75
N ALA A 141 1.86 -3.80 -12.33
CA ALA A 141 1.99 -3.24 -10.99
C ALA A 141 1.02 -2.07 -10.76
N LEU A 142 0.82 -1.21 -11.77
CA LEU A 142 -0.19 -0.17 -11.75
C LEU A 142 -1.63 -0.73 -11.70
N ALA A 143 -1.91 -1.86 -12.37
CA ALA A 143 -3.20 -2.53 -12.29
C ALA A 143 -3.48 -3.13 -10.90
N ASP A 144 -2.48 -3.75 -10.25
CA ASP A 144 -2.62 -4.26 -8.88
C ASP A 144 -2.84 -3.14 -7.85
N LEU A 145 -2.16 -1.99 -8.03
CA LEU A 145 -2.37 -0.78 -7.22
C LEU A 145 -3.78 -0.21 -7.42
N ALA A 146 -4.26 -0.17 -8.65
CA ALA A 146 -5.62 0.28 -8.98
C ALA A 146 -6.69 -0.67 -8.39
N GLU A 147 -6.46 -1.98 -8.38
CA GLU A 147 -7.34 -2.96 -7.75
C GLU A 147 -7.42 -2.75 -6.22
N LEU A 148 -6.30 -2.50 -5.54
CA LEU A 148 -6.33 -2.15 -4.12
C LEU A 148 -7.10 -0.84 -3.86
N ARG A 149 -6.92 0.17 -4.73
CA ARG A 149 -7.66 1.44 -4.66
C ARG A 149 -9.17 1.22 -4.85
N ALA A 150 -9.56 0.35 -5.79
CA ALA A 150 -10.96 0.01 -6.04
C ALA A 150 -11.61 -0.65 -4.81
N VAL A 151 -10.98 -1.68 -4.24
CA VAL A 151 -11.44 -2.35 -3.00
C VAL A 151 -11.63 -1.34 -1.85
N VAL A 152 -10.68 -0.40 -1.69
CA VAL A 152 -10.74 0.63 -0.64
C VAL A 152 -11.91 1.60 -0.84
N GLU A 153 -12.13 2.09 -2.07
CA GLU A 153 -13.25 3.00 -2.36
C GLU A 153 -14.62 2.30 -2.30
N GLU A 154 -14.70 1.02 -2.71
CA GLU A 154 -15.91 0.19 -2.54
C GLU A 154 -16.28 0.04 -1.05
N LEU A 155 -15.34 -0.42 -0.20
CA LEU A 155 -15.56 -0.54 1.24
C LEU A 155 -15.97 0.79 1.88
N LYS A 156 -15.26 1.87 1.55
CA LYS A 156 -15.54 3.24 2.01
C LYS A 156 -16.95 3.69 1.66
N ASN A 157 -17.45 3.35 0.47
CA ASN A 157 -18.80 3.71 0.04
C ASN A 157 -19.88 2.86 0.71
N LEU A 158 -19.68 1.54 0.82
CA LEU A 158 -20.57 0.65 1.58
C LEU A 158 -20.68 1.08 3.05
N GLN A 159 -19.57 1.47 3.67
CA GLN A 159 -19.53 1.88 5.08
C GLN A 159 -20.19 3.24 5.33
N LYS A 160 -20.16 4.17 4.38
CA LYS A 160 -20.92 5.42 4.45
C LYS A 160 -22.44 5.19 4.44
N ALA A 161 -22.90 4.09 3.85
CA ALA A 161 -24.32 3.73 3.80
C ALA A 161 -24.84 3.05 5.08
N ILE A 162 -23.99 2.82 6.10
CA ILE A 162 -24.36 2.16 7.35
C ILE A 162 -24.73 3.19 8.44
N PRO A 163 -26.00 3.28 8.89
CA PRO A 163 -26.39 4.10 10.04
C PRO A 163 -26.48 5.61 9.70
N THR A 164 -26.05 6.53 10.58
CA THR A 164 -25.31 6.32 11.85
C THR A 164 -26.16 5.67 12.95
#